data_AF-K9YDK8-F1
#
_entry.id   AF-K9YDK8-F1
#
_cell.length_a   1.000
_cell.length_b   1.000
_cell.length_c   1.000
_cell.angle_alpha   90.00
_cell.angle_beta   90.00
_cell.angle_gamma   90.00
#
_symmetry.space_group_name_H-M   'P 1'
#
loop_
_entity.id
_entity.type
_entity.pdbx_description
1 polymer ?
#
loop_
_entity_poly.entity_id
_entity_poly.type
_entity_poly.pdbx_seq_one_letter_code
_entity_poly.pdbx_strand_id
1 'polypeptide(L)'
;MGFLQRLWRIIKANINSLLKKTEDPEKILEQAVSDMQEDLVKLRQAVAQAIASQKRTERQANQAKSTADEWKKRAQLALEKGNEDLAREALTRRQNYQQTADSLNEQLTQQNQVIDKLKSDMRKLESKISEAKNKKDMYIARARSAEATQRVNEFMQGVNTGSSLSAFEQMEERVTEMEASAEAAQEMGGDDIEKQFAALEQGSNVDAELSQMKQRKELPEGQQAAVDQELEQLRSELKQ
;
A
#
# COMPACT_ATOMS: atom_id res chain seq x y z
N MET A 1 9.15 9.50 -36.18
CA MET A 1 8.28 9.34 -34.99
C MET A 1 8.46 7.94 -34.43
N GLY A 2 9.21 7.78 -33.33
CA GLY A 2 9.57 6.46 -32.79
C GLY A 2 8.42 5.79 -32.03
N PHE A 3 8.37 4.46 -32.05
CA PHE A 3 7.42 3.65 -31.27
C PHE A 3 7.44 4.05 -29.78
N LEU A 4 8.63 4.21 -29.21
CA LEU A 4 8.86 4.73 -27.86
C LEU A 4 8.14 6.06 -27.60
N GLN A 5 8.19 7.03 -28.51
CA GLN A 5 7.52 8.32 -28.33
C GLN A 5 6.00 8.19 -28.30
N ARG A 6 5.45 7.24 -29.07
CA ARG A 6 4.01 6.94 -29.05
C ARG A 6 3.61 6.26 -27.74
N LEU A 7 4.41 5.30 -27.26
CA LEU A 7 4.20 4.64 -25.97
C LEU A 7 4.29 5.64 -24.81
N TRP A 8 5.34 6.48 -24.79
CA TRP A 8 5.51 7.56 -23.81
C TRP A 8 4.36 8.56 -23.82
N ARG A 9 3.79 8.84 -24.99
CA ARG A 9 2.61 9.70 -25.11
C ARG A 9 1.36 9.07 -24.52
N ILE A 10 1.17 7.76 -24.67
CA ILE A 10 0.05 7.03 -24.06
C ILE A 10 0.21 7.02 -22.54
N ILE A 11 1.39 6.69 -22.03
CA ILE A 11 1.73 6.71 -20.60
C ILE A 11 1.51 8.12 -20.02
N LYS A 12 2.02 9.16 -20.69
CA LYS A 12 1.86 10.56 -20.25
C LYS A 12 0.41 11.03 -20.29
N ALA A 13 -0.37 10.57 -21.27
CA ALA A 13 -1.80 10.87 -21.36
C ALA A 13 -2.59 10.24 -20.21
N ASN A 14 -2.30 8.98 -19.85
CA ASN A 14 -2.91 8.32 -18.69
C ASN A 14 -2.55 9.05 -17.39
N ILE A 15 -1.27 9.37 -17.17
CA ILE A 15 -0.82 10.09 -15.95
C ILE A 15 -1.51 11.47 -15.82
N ASN A 16 -1.58 12.25 -16.91
CA ASN A 16 -2.26 13.54 -16.90
C ASN A 16 -3.78 13.43 -16.67
N SER A 17 -4.39 12.30 -17.05
CA SER A 17 -5.81 12.05 -16.80
C SER A 17 -6.08 11.64 -15.34
N LEU A 18 -5.15 10.90 -14.74
CA LEU A 18 -5.21 10.46 -13.34
C LEU A 18 -5.00 11.65 -12.38
N LEU A 19 -4.09 12.57 -12.71
CA LEU A 19 -3.84 13.80 -11.93
C LEU A 19 -5.05 14.73 -11.80
N LYS A 20 -6.07 14.58 -12.66
CA LYS A 20 -7.30 15.39 -12.63
C LYS A 20 -8.40 14.81 -11.74
N LYS A 21 -8.26 13.55 -11.30
CA LYS A 21 -9.13 12.95 -10.28
C LYS A 21 -8.45 13.09 -8.93
N THR A 22 -9.22 13.47 -7.92
CA THR A 22 -8.87 13.55 -6.50
C THR A 22 -8.54 12.18 -5.89
N GLU A 23 -7.84 11.31 -6.62
CA GLU A 23 -7.46 9.97 -6.18
C GLU A 23 -6.09 10.01 -5.48
N ASP A 24 -5.95 9.11 -4.51
CA ASP A 24 -4.77 8.87 -3.72
C ASP A 24 -3.50 8.81 -4.59
N PRO A 25 -2.50 9.68 -4.36
CA PRO A 25 -1.26 9.72 -5.16
C PRO A 25 -0.51 8.38 -5.16
N GLU A 26 -0.68 7.56 -4.11
CA GLU A 26 -0.13 6.19 -4.07
C GLU A 26 -0.75 5.33 -5.17
N LYS A 27 -2.08 5.32 -5.29
CA LYS A 27 -2.81 4.54 -6.31
C LYS A 27 -2.49 4.96 -7.74
N ILE A 28 -2.33 6.26 -7.98
CA ILE A 28 -1.97 6.79 -9.31
C ILE A 28 -0.60 6.26 -9.76
N LEU A 29 0.39 6.28 -8.86
CA LEU A 29 1.74 5.81 -9.18
C LEU A 29 1.79 4.29 -9.32
N GLU A 30 1.02 3.55 -8.52
CA GLU A 30 0.85 2.10 -8.68
C GLU A 30 0.24 1.73 -10.02
N GLN A 31 -0.86 2.38 -10.39
CA GLN A 31 -1.52 2.16 -11.68
C GLN A 31 -0.57 2.49 -12.84
N ALA A 32 0.15 3.61 -12.78
CA ALA A 32 1.09 3.98 -13.83
C ALA A 32 2.19 2.93 -14.02
N VAL A 33 2.76 2.40 -12.93
CA VAL A 33 3.75 1.32 -13.00
C VAL A 33 3.13 0.04 -13.57
N SER A 34 1.90 -0.31 -13.16
CA SER A 34 1.17 -1.47 -13.67
C SER A 34 0.92 -1.38 -15.18
N ASP A 35 0.39 -0.25 -15.66
CA ASP A 35 0.18 0.03 -17.09
C ASP A 35 1.49 -0.13 -17.89
N MET A 36 2.60 0.41 -17.37
CA MET A 36 3.89 0.27 -18.03
C MET A 36 4.37 -1.19 -18.08
N GLN A 37 4.09 -2.00 -17.06
CA GLN A 37 4.40 -3.43 -17.06
C GLN A 37 3.56 -4.21 -18.07
N GLU A 38 2.27 -3.90 -18.20
CA GLU A 38 1.41 -4.50 -19.23
C GLU A 38 1.89 -4.16 -20.64
N ASP A 39 2.25 -2.89 -20.87
CA ASP A 39 2.76 -2.44 -22.16
C ASP A 39 4.12 -3.10 -22.50
N LEU A 40 4.95 -3.37 -21.49
CA LEU A 40 6.16 -4.16 -21.68
C LEU A 40 5.85 -5.60 -22.12
N VAL A 41 4.82 -6.23 -21.55
CA VAL A 41 4.38 -7.58 -21.97
C VAL A 41 3.91 -7.56 -23.43
N LYS A 42 3.09 -6.59 -23.82
CA LYS A 42 2.63 -6.42 -25.21
C LYS A 42 3.81 -6.19 -26.16
N LEU A 43 4.79 -5.37 -25.75
CA LEU A 43 6.00 -5.15 -26.54
C LEU A 43 6.82 -6.44 -26.70
N ARG A 44 7.02 -7.22 -25.63
CA ARG A 44 7.70 -8.52 -25.70
C ARG A 44 7.01 -9.47 -26.67
N GLN A 45 5.68 -9.53 -26.65
CA GLN A 45 4.90 -10.35 -27.59
C GLN A 45 5.10 -9.88 -29.04
N ALA A 46 5.04 -8.57 -29.30
CA ALA A 46 5.26 -8.01 -30.63
C ALA A 46 6.68 -8.31 -31.16
N VAL A 47 7.70 -8.19 -30.29
CA VAL A 47 9.08 -8.56 -30.62
C VAL A 47 9.20 -10.04 -30.94
N ALA A 48 8.56 -10.92 -30.16
CA ALA A 48 8.56 -12.35 -30.42
C ALA A 48 7.90 -12.70 -31.76
N GLN A 49 6.77 -12.06 -32.10
CA GLN A 49 6.11 -12.22 -33.40
C GLN A 49 7.00 -11.76 -34.56
N ALA A 50 7.70 -10.63 -34.39
CA ALA A 50 8.65 -10.13 -35.40
C ALA A 50 9.81 -11.14 -35.61
N ILE A 51 10.39 -11.68 -34.53
CA ILE A 51 11.43 -12.71 -34.60
C ILE A 51 10.91 -13.99 -35.28
N ALA A 52 9.68 -14.41 -34.98
CA ALA A 52 9.07 -15.58 -35.62
C ALA A 52 8.90 -15.37 -37.13
N SER A 53 8.45 -14.17 -37.55
CA SER A 53 8.35 -13.79 -38.97
C SER A 53 9.72 -13.79 -39.66
N GLN A 54 10.74 -13.24 -39.00
CA GLN A 54 12.11 -13.27 -39.48
C GLN A 54 12.61 -14.70 -39.67
N LYS A 55 12.41 -15.58 -38.68
CA LYS A 55 12.80 -17.00 -38.77
C LYS A 55 12.08 -17.73 -39.90
N ARG A 56 10.83 -17.37 -40.20
CA ARG A 56 10.11 -17.89 -41.36
C ARG A 56 10.76 -17.43 -42.67
N THR A 57 11.08 -16.15 -42.79
CA THR A 57 11.77 -15.57 -43.97
C THR A 57 13.14 -16.22 -44.16
N GLU A 58 13.89 -16.46 -43.08
CA GLU A 58 15.19 -17.12 -43.08
C GLU A 58 15.09 -18.55 -43.62
N ARG A 59 14.10 -19.32 -43.16
CA ARG A 59 13.86 -20.67 -43.70
C ARG A 59 13.50 -20.64 -45.18
N GLN A 60 12.72 -19.68 -45.63
CA GLN A 60 12.37 -19.53 -47.04
C GLN A 60 13.60 -19.17 -47.91
N ALA A 61 14.45 -18.26 -47.43
CA ALA A 61 15.69 -17.88 -48.10
C ALA A 61 16.63 -19.09 -48.24
N ASN A 62 16.80 -19.85 -47.15
CA ASN A 62 17.63 -21.05 -47.14
C ASN A 62 17.08 -22.14 -48.07
N GLN A 63 15.75 -22.33 -48.11
CA GLN A 63 15.12 -23.27 -49.03
C GLN A 63 15.35 -22.86 -50.49
N ALA A 64 15.13 -21.59 -50.83
CA ALA A 64 15.36 -21.09 -52.19
C ALA A 64 16.82 -21.27 -52.62
N LYS A 65 17.77 -20.98 -51.71
CA LYS A 65 19.21 -21.20 -51.94
C LYS A 65 19.54 -22.67 -52.16
N SER A 66 19.01 -23.57 -51.32
CA SER A 66 19.20 -25.02 -51.48
C SER A 66 18.69 -25.50 -52.84
N THR A 67 17.50 -25.05 -53.24
CA THR A 67 16.93 -25.39 -54.54
C THR A 67 17.76 -24.82 -55.71
N ALA A 68 18.32 -23.61 -55.58
CA ALA A 68 19.26 -23.09 -56.56
C ALA A 68 20.52 -23.97 -56.68
N ASP A 69 21.09 -24.41 -55.56
CA ASP A 69 22.26 -25.29 -55.53
C ASP A 69 21.95 -26.68 -56.13
N GLU A 70 20.76 -27.21 -55.93
CA GLU A 70 20.30 -28.44 -56.60
C GLU A 70 20.22 -28.27 -58.12
N TRP A 71 19.65 -27.17 -58.60
CA TRP A 71 19.61 -26.87 -60.04
C TRP A 71 21.01 -26.66 -60.62
N LYS A 72 21.94 -26.10 -59.84
CA LYS A 72 23.35 -26.03 -60.23
C LYS A 72 23.96 -27.41 -60.47
N LYS A 73 23.74 -28.35 -59.53
CA LYS A 73 24.22 -29.73 -59.66
C LYS A 73 23.59 -30.44 -60.87
N ARG A 74 22.30 -30.21 -61.12
CA ARG A 74 21.60 -30.76 -62.30
C ARG A 74 22.16 -30.19 -63.62
N ALA A 75 22.47 -28.90 -63.66
CA ALA A 75 23.10 -28.28 -64.82
C ALA A 75 24.49 -28.88 -65.11
N GLN A 76 25.30 -29.09 -64.06
CA GLN A 76 26.61 -29.74 -64.18
C GLN A 76 26.48 -31.16 -64.74
N LEU A 77 25.57 -31.97 -64.20
CA LEU A 77 25.32 -33.32 -64.69
C LEU A 77 24.83 -33.35 -66.15
N ALA A 78 24.01 -32.39 -66.56
CA ALA A 78 23.54 -32.30 -67.94
C ALA A 78 24.69 -31.96 -68.90
N LEU A 79 25.61 -31.06 -68.51
CA LEU A 79 26.82 -30.76 -69.27
C LEU A 79 27.76 -31.95 -69.38
N GLU A 80 27.98 -32.68 -68.28
CA GLU A 80 28.81 -33.90 -68.28
C GLU A 80 28.27 -34.97 -69.25
N LYS A 81 26.95 -35.00 -69.46
CA LYS A 81 26.27 -35.87 -70.41
C LYS A 81 26.15 -35.29 -71.82
N GLY A 82 26.74 -34.12 -72.09
CA GLY A 82 26.71 -33.45 -73.39
C GLY A 82 25.36 -32.85 -73.77
N ASN A 83 24.42 -32.70 -72.82
CA ASN A 83 23.11 -32.11 -73.08
C ASN A 83 23.08 -30.64 -72.66
N GLU A 84 23.53 -29.76 -73.55
CA GLU A 84 23.65 -28.32 -73.32
C GLU A 84 22.30 -27.62 -73.15
N ASP A 85 21.26 -28.05 -73.86
CA ASP A 85 19.92 -27.45 -73.76
C ASP A 85 19.31 -27.69 -72.37
N LEU A 86 19.42 -28.92 -71.87
CA LEU A 86 18.96 -29.26 -70.51
C LEU A 86 19.78 -28.52 -69.44
N ALA A 87 21.08 -28.34 -69.67
CA ALA A 87 21.92 -27.55 -68.78
C ALA A 87 21.50 -26.07 -68.74
N ARG A 88 21.19 -25.48 -69.90
CA ARG A 88 20.71 -24.08 -70.00
C ARG A 88 19.37 -23.90 -69.29
N GLU A 89 18.45 -24.85 -69.41
CA GLU A 89 17.18 -24.80 -68.69
C GLU A 89 17.38 -24.90 -67.17
N ALA A 90 18.23 -25.83 -66.72
CA ALA A 90 18.57 -25.97 -65.30
C ALA A 90 19.23 -24.70 -64.74
N LEU A 91 20.13 -24.05 -65.48
CA LEU A 91 20.73 -22.77 -65.10
C LEU A 91 19.71 -21.63 -65.03
N THR A 92 18.73 -21.60 -65.93
CA THR A 92 17.63 -20.62 -65.89
C THR A 92 16.81 -20.78 -64.61
N ARG A 93 16.45 -22.03 -64.27
CA ARG A 93 15.74 -22.31 -63.00
C ARG A 93 16.58 -21.94 -61.79
N ARG A 94 17.89 -22.27 -61.79
CA ARG A 94 18.83 -21.85 -60.73
C ARG A 94 18.80 -20.35 -60.54
N GLN A 95 18.88 -19.57 -61.62
CA GLN A 95 18.91 -18.12 -61.56
C GLN A 95 17.65 -17.56 -60.90
N ASN A 96 16.46 -18.08 -61.23
CA ASN A 96 15.20 -17.65 -60.62
C ASN A 96 15.18 -17.92 -59.09
N TYR A 97 15.62 -19.12 -58.68
CA TYR A 97 15.69 -19.45 -57.25
C TYR A 97 16.77 -18.65 -56.51
N GLN A 98 17.90 -18.36 -57.17
CA GLN A 98 18.95 -17.50 -56.61
C GLN A 98 18.44 -16.08 -56.39
N GLN A 99 17.78 -15.48 -57.38
CA GLN A 99 17.17 -14.15 -57.25
C GLN A 99 16.13 -14.10 -56.12
N THR A 100 15.34 -15.17 -55.97
CA THR A 100 14.39 -15.30 -54.85
C THR A 100 15.13 -15.33 -53.51
N ALA A 101 16.21 -16.12 -53.39
CA ALA A 101 17.01 -16.17 -52.18
C ALA A 101 17.65 -14.80 -51.85
N ASP A 102 18.17 -14.10 -52.86
CA ASP A 102 18.79 -12.79 -52.70
C ASP A 102 17.78 -11.74 -52.20
N SER A 103 16.59 -11.70 -52.80
CA SER A 103 15.50 -10.80 -52.36
C SER A 103 15.06 -11.09 -50.92
N LEU A 104 14.93 -12.37 -50.54
CA LEU A 104 14.59 -12.75 -49.16
C LEU A 104 15.73 -12.39 -48.18
N ASN A 105 16.99 -12.46 -48.58
CA ASN A 105 18.15 -12.04 -47.78
C ASN A 105 18.21 -10.53 -47.56
N GLU A 106 17.85 -9.74 -48.58
CA GLU A 106 17.69 -8.29 -48.43
C GLU A 106 16.56 -7.98 -47.43
N GLN A 107 15.43 -8.68 -47.54
CA GLN A 107 14.32 -8.54 -46.61
C GLN A 107 14.74 -8.91 -45.18
N LEU A 108 15.54 -9.97 -45.00
CA LEU A 108 16.09 -10.35 -43.70
C LEU A 108 16.98 -9.28 -43.10
N THR A 109 17.81 -8.63 -43.92
CA THR A 109 18.68 -7.52 -43.48
C THR A 109 17.85 -6.38 -42.91
N GLN A 110 16.76 -6.00 -43.58
CA GLN A 110 15.85 -4.97 -43.10
C GLN A 110 15.13 -5.41 -41.80
N GLN A 111 14.64 -6.65 -41.75
CA GLN A 111 13.97 -7.19 -40.56
C GLN A 111 14.92 -7.23 -39.35
N ASN A 112 16.18 -7.60 -39.54
CA ASN A 112 17.20 -7.61 -38.49
C ASN A 112 17.36 -6.22 -37.85
N GLN A 113 17.51 -5.17 -38.67
CA GLN A 113 17.65 -3.80 -38.17
C GLN A 113 16.44 -3.36 -37.34
N VAL A 114 15.23 -3.71 -37.79
CA VAL A 114 13.99 -3.41 -37.07
C VAL A 114 13.94 -4.17 -35.74
N ILE A 115 14.24 -5.46 -35.75
CA ILE A 115 14.21 -6.31 -34.55
C ILE A 115 15.25 -5.85 -33.52
N ASP A 116 16.46 -5.50 -33.95
CA ASP A 116 17.51 -5.03 -33.05
C ASP A 116 17.14 -3.69 -32.41
N LYS A 117 16.52 -2.79 -33.18
CA LYS A 117 15.95 -1.56 -32.64
C LYS A 117 14.86 -1.85 -31.62
N LEU A 118 13.92 -2.76 -31.91
CA LEU A 118 12.85 -3.12 -30.98
C LEU A 118 13.41 -3.75 -29.68
N LYS A 119 14.44 -4.60 -29.78
CA LYS A 119 15.13 -5.16 -28.60
C LYS A 119 15.80 -4.07 -27.77
N SER A 120 16.48 -3.11 -28.41
CA SER A 120 17.08 -1.96 -27.73
C SER A 120 16.02 -1.12 -27.01
N ASP A 121 14.92 -0.81 -27.70
CA ASP A 121 13.82 -0.02 -27.17
C ASP A 121 13.12 -0.73 -26.01
N MET A 122 12.97 -2.06 -26.08
CA MET A 122 12.45 -2.89 -25.00
C MET A 122 13.34 -2.83 -23.76
N ARG A 123 14.68 -2.97 -23.90
CA ARG A 123 15.62 -2.86 -22.77
C ARG A 123 15.56 -1.47 -22.11
N LYS A 124 15.42 -0.41 -22.92
CA LYS A 124 15.23 0.95 -22.39
C LYS A 124 13.93 1.08 -21.62
N LEU A 125 12.84 0.49 -22.11
CA LEU A 125 11.56 0.48 -21.41
C LEU A 125 11.65 -0.28 -20.08
N GLU A 126 12.31 -1.44 -20.05
CA GLU A 126 12.56 -2.21 -18.83
C GLU A 126 13.33 -1.38 -17.78
N SER A 127 14.40 -0.70 -18.20
CA SER A 127 15.15 0.20 -17.33
C SER A 127 14.29 1.35 -16.80
N LYS A 128 13.46 1.96 -17.66
CA LYS A 128 12.56 3.05 -17.26
C LYS A 128 11.44 2.61 -16.31
N ILE A 129 10.94 1.38 -16.47
CA ILE A 129 9.98 0.78 -15.52
C ILE A 129 10.64 0.57 -14.16
N SER A 130 11.88 0.08 -14.13
CA SER A 130 12.64 -0.06 -12.89
C SER A 130 12.86 1.29 -12.19
N GLU A 131 13.26 2.32 -12.94
CA GLU A 131 13.36 3.68 -12.41
C GLU A 131 12.02 4.20 -11.87
N ALA A 132 10.91 3.94 -12.58
CA ALA A 132 9.58 4.35 -12.17
C ALA A 132 9.13 3.66 -10.88
N LYS A 133 9.43 2.37 -10.71
CA LYS A 133 9.19 1.62 -9.46
C LYS A 133 9.92 2.24 -8.28
N ASN A 134 11.22 2.48 -8.42
CA ASN A 134 12.02 3.09 -7.34
C ASN A 134 11.49 4.49 -6.98
N LYS A 135 11.11 5.29 -7.99
CA LYS A 135 10.51 6.61 -7.77
C LYS A 135 9.16 6.51 -7.07
N LYS A 136 8.30 5.57 -7.48
CA LYS A 136 7.03 5.29 -6.82
C LYS A 136 7.25 5.03 -5.33
N ASP A 137 8.12 4.07 -4.98
CA ASP A 137 8.35 3.69 -3.59
C ASP A 137 8.89 4.87 -2.76
N MET A 138 9.79 5.68 -3.34
CA MET A 138 10.28 6.92 -2.73
C MET A 138 9.15 7.93 -2.50
N TYR A 139 8.27 8.15 -3.48
CA TYR A 139 7.17 9.11 -3.37
C TYR A 139 6.12 8.65 -2.36
N ILE A 140 5.79 7.36 -2.32
CA ILE A 140 4.90 6.78 -1.32
C ILE A 140 5.47 7.00 0.09
N ALA A 141 6.75 6.70 0.31
CA ALA A 141 7.40 6.91 1.60
C ALA A 141 7.37 8.39 2.03
N ARG A 142 7.63 9.31 1.10
CA ARG A 142 7.54 10.77 1.35
C ARG A 142 6.11 11.22 1.66
N ALA A 143 5.13 10.73 0.92
CA ALA A 143 3.72 11.05 1.14
C ALA A 143 3.27 10.60 2.54
N ARG A 144 3.60 9.36 2.93
CA ARG A 144 3.30 8.84 4.28
C ARG A 144 3.99 9.62 5.39
N SER A 145 5.25 10.03 5.18
CA SER A 145 5.99 10.87 6.15
C SER A 145 5.38 12.28 6.28
N ALA A 146 4.97 12.89 5.17
CA ALA A 146 4.29 14.17 5.17
C ALA A 146 2.92 14.07 5.86
N GLU A 147 2.14 13.03 5.60
CA GLU A 147 0.86 12.76 6.27
C GLU A 147 1.04 12.56 7.78
N ALA A 148 2.05 11.80 8.20
CA ALA A 148 2.37 11.63 9.61
C ALA A 148 2.74 12.96 10.28
N THR A 149 3.56 13.78 9.61
CA THR A 149 3.94 15.12 10.11
C THR A 149 2.73 16.03 10.22
N GLN A 150 1.84 16.01 9.23
CA GLN A 150 0.60 16.78 9.25
C GLN A 150 -0.29 16.34 10.41
N ARG A 151 -0.51 15.03 10.61
CA ARG A 151 -1.29 14.51 11.74
C ARG A 151 -0.69 14.90 13.10
N VAL A 152 0.64 14.87 13.24
CA VAL A 152 1.32 15.34 14.46
C VAL A 152 1.09 16.83 14.66
N ASN A 153 1.21 17.65 13.63
CA ASN A 153 0.96 19.10 13.73
C ASN A 153 -0.51 19.41 14.02
N GLU A 154 -1.46 18.67 13.45
CA GLU A 154 -2.89 18.78 13.74
C GLU A 154 -3.19 18.36 15.19
N PHE A 155 -2.58 17.28 15.67
CA PHE A 155 -2.66 16.88 17.07
C PHE A 155 -2.07 17.96 17.99
N MET A 156 -0.90 18.52 17.67
CA MET A 156 -0.28 19.59 18.46
C MET A 156 -1.07 20.90 18.44
N GLN A 157 -1.76 21.22 17.34
CA GLN A 157 -2.68 22.36 17.27
C GLN A 157 -4.01 22.10 17.99
N GLY A 158 -4.49 20.85 17.96
CA GLY A 158 -5.69 20.41 18.67
C GLY A 158 -5.48 20.23 20.18
N VAL A 159 -4.26 19.93 20.61
CA VAL A 159 -3.80 20.07 21.99
C VAL A 159 -3.58 21.56 22.24
N ASN A 160 -4.68 22.26 22.50
CA ASN A 160 -4.64 23.61 23.06
C ASN A 160 -4.00 23.50 24.47
N THR A 161 -2.69 23.63 24.53
CA THR A 161 -1.90 23.63 25.77
C THR A 161 -2.34 24.72 26.76
N GLY A 162 -3.17 25.69 26.33
CA GLY A 162 -3.83 26.64 27.22
C GLY A 162 -4.95 26.04 28.08
N SER A 163 -5.67 25.02 27.61
CA SER A 163 -6.78 24.41 28.36
C SER A 163 -6.28 23.52 29.50
N SER A 164 -5.27 22.70 29.24
CA SER A 164 -4.79 21.70 30.20
C SER A 164 -3.90 22.30 31.30
N LEU A 165 -3.15 23.38 31.01
CA LEU A 165 -2.46 24.16 32.07
C LEU A 165 -3.46 24.95 32.92
N SER A 166 -4.48 25.57 32.31
CA SER A 166 -5.49 26.32 33.07
C SER A 166 -6.32 25.46 34.02
N ALA A 167 -6.50 24.17 33.69
CA ALA A 167 -7.18 23.22 34.55
C ALA A 167 -6.32 22.79 35.75
N PHE A 168 -4.99 22.77 35.58
CA PHE A 168 -4.05 22.53 36.68
C PHE A 168 -3.98 23.74 37.62
N GLU A 169 -3.89 24.96 37.07
CA GLU A 169 -3.90 26.20 37.85
C GLU A 169 -5.20 26.38 38.65
N GLN A 170 -6.35 26.08 38.06
CA GLN A 170 -7.66 26.10 38.76
C GLN A 170 -7.78 25.03 39.85
N MET A 171 -7.09 23.90 39.71
CA MET A 171 -7.09 22.83 40.70
C MET A 171 -6.14 23.18 41.85
N GLU A 172 -5.00 23.80 41.57
CA GLU A 172 -4.08 24.34 42.57
C GLU A 172 -4.78 25.41 43.43
N GLU A 173 -5.46 26.38 42.82
CA GLU A 173 -6.21 27.42 43.54
C GLU A 173 -7.30 26.83 44.45
N ARG A 174 -8.05 25.82 43.97
CA ARG A 174 -9.05 25.11 44.78
C ARG A 174 -8.44 24.34 45.95
N VAL A 175 -7.27 23.73 45.77
CA VAL A 175 -6.57 23.03 46.84
C VAL A 175 -6.11 24.01 47.90
N THR A 176 -5.53 25.15 47.50
CA THR A 176 -5.14 26.21 48.44
C THR A 176 -6.34 26.77 49.21
N GLU A 177 -7.49 26.93 48.56
CA GLU A 177 -8.72 27.42 49.21
C GLU A 177 -9.29 26.39 50.21
N MET A 178 -9.19 25.09 49.90
CA MET A 178 -9.55 24.01 50.83
C MET A 178 -8.58 23.91 52.00
N GLU A 179 -7.28 24.09 51.79
CA GLU A 179 -6.27 24.12 52.85
C GLU A 179 -6.50 25.31 53.80
N ALA A 180 -6.73 26.51 53.24
CA ALA A 180 -7.06 27.70 54.02
C ALA A 180 -8.38 27.54 54.81
N SER A 181 -9.37 26.87 54.23
CA SER A 181 -10.64 26.56 54.91
C SER A 181 -10.47 25.53 56.03
N ALA A 182 -9.57 24.56 55.84
CA ALA A 182 -9.26 23.56 56.87
C ALA A 182 -8.46 24.17 58.03
N GLU A 183 -7.51 25.07 57.75
CA GLU A 183 -6.82 25.85 58.78
C GLU A 183 -7.80 26.75 59.53
N ALA A 184 -8.69 27.47 58.83
CA ALA A 184 -9.72 28.29 59.46
C ALA A 184 -10.70 27.45 60.31
N ALA A 185 -11.06 26.25 59.87
CA ALA A 185 -11.91 25.33 60.64
C ALA A 185 -11.21 24.78 61.88
N GLN A 186 -9.88 24.59 61.86
CA GLN A 186 -9.11 24.25 63.05
C GLN A 186 -9.00 25.44 64.02
N GLU A 187 -8.88 26.66 63.51
CA GLU A 187 -8.87 27.88 64.32
C GLU A 187 -10.26 28.17 64.94
N MET A 188 -11.35 27.83 64.23
CA MET A 188 -12.74 28.04 64.68
C MET A 188 -13.32 26.87 65.50
N GLY A 189 -12.68 25.70 65.50
CA GLY A 189 -13.17 24.48 66.16
C GLY A 189 -12.94 24.40 67.68
N GLY A 190 -12.41 25.45 68.31
CA GLY A 190 -12.00 25.41 69.72
C GLY A 190 -13.05 25.84 70.77
N ASP A 191 -14.06 26.65 70.43
CA ASP A 191 -14.70 27.50 71.46
C ASP A 191 -16.25 27.58 71.45
N ASP A 192 -16.94 26.91 70.50
CA ASP A 192 -18.40 27.09 70.30
C ASP A 192 -19.27 25.84 70.63
N ILE A 193 -18.70 24.63 70.66
CA ILE A 193 -19.46 23.40 70.99
C ILE A 193 -19.74 23.29 72.50
N GLU A 194 -18.82 23.71 73.38
CA GLU A 194 -18.99 23.64 74.84
C GLU A 194 -20.07 24.60 75.36
N LYS A 195 -20.28 25.76 74.70
CA LYS A 195 -21.37 26.70 75.02
C LYS A 195 -22.75 26.17 74.62
N GLN A 196 -22.83 25.35 73.57
CA GLN A 196 -24.10 24.77 73.11
C GLN A 196 -24.55 23.58 73.97
N PHE A 197 -23.62 22.83 74.56
CA PHE A 197 -23.94 21.76 75.51
C PHE A 197 -24.40 22.30 76.89
N ALA A 198 -23.79 23.39 77.39
CA ALA A 198 -24.20 24.02 78.66
C ALA A 198 -25.64 24.59 78.63
N ALA A 199 -26.16 24.94 77.45
CA ALA A 199 -27.54 25.41 77.26
C ALA A 199 -28.58 24.27 77.17
N LEU A 200 -28.15 23.04 76.88
CA LEU A 200 -29.02 21.87 76.76
C LEU A 200 -29.20 21.11 78.09
N GLU A 201 -28.30 21.28 79.06
CA GLU A 201 -28.37 20.62 80.38
C GLU A 201 -29.33 21.31 81.39
N GLN A 202 -29.90 22.48 81.08
CA GLN A 202 -30.86 23.19 81.95
C GLN A 202 -32.35 22.95 81.59
N GLY A 203 -32.65 22.10 80.61
CA GLY A 203 -34.00 21.91 80.07
C GLY A 203 -34.68 20.57 80.40
N SER A 204 -35.37 20.53 81.54
CA SER A 204 -36.54 19.66 81.82
C SER A 204 -36.31 18.18 82.12
N ASN A 205 -36.38 17.93 83.43
CA ASN A 205 -36.59 16.66 84.10
C ASN A 205 -37.92 15.97 83.70
N VAL A 206 -38.06 14.73 84.16
CA VAL A 206 -39.29 13.96 84.45
C VAL A 206 -39.56 12.80 83.49
N ASP A 207 -39.01 11.63 83.85
CA ASP A 207 -39.69 10.43 84.41
C ASP A 207 -41.18 10.11 84.08
N ALA A 208 -41.87 10.87 83.25
CA ALA A 208 -43.29 10.69 82.93
C ALA A 208 -43.54 9.95 81.60
N GLU A 209 -42.61 10.01 80.63
CA GLU A 209 -42.75 9.29 79.35
C GLU A 209 -42.13 7.88 79.36
N LEU A 210 -41.63 7.43 80.52
CA LEU A 210 -41.16 6.06 80.77
C LEU A 210 -42.28 4.99 80.74
N SER A 211 -43.55 5.38 80.61
CA SER A 211 -44.70 4.49 80.80
C SER A 211 -45.50 4.18 79.53
N GLN A 212 -45.29 4.89 78.41
CA GLN A 212 -46.23 4.80 77.27
C GLN A 212 -45.71 4.14 75.99
N MET A 213 -44.41 3.87 75.84
CA MET A 213 -43.89 3.23 74.62
C MET A 213 -43.02 1.98 74.85
N LYS A 214 -43.18 1.30 75.99
CA LYS A 214 -42.68 -0.07 76.22
C LYS A 214 -43.43 -1.16 75.44
N GLN A 215 -44.29 -0.83 74.49
CA GLN A 215 -45.19 -1.82 73.89
C GLN A 215 -45.40 -1.63 72.39
N ARG A 216 -44.32 -1.68 71.60
CA ARG A 216 -44.42 -2.16 70.22
C ARG A 216 -43.04 -2.52 69.66
N LYS A 217 -42.76 -3.83 69.75
CA LYS A 217 -42.01 -4.68 68.79
C LYS A 217 -40.68 -4.11 68.27
N GLU A 218 -39.56 -4.62 68.76
CA GLU A 218 -38.86 -5.80 68.18
C GLU A 218 -38.48 -5.52 66.71
N LEU A 219 -37.24 -5.08 66.44
CA LEU A 219 -36.05 -5.92 66.12
C LEU A 219 -35.88 -6.07 64.57
N PRO A 220 -34.66 -6.30 64.04
CA PRO A 220 -33.77 -5.23 63.59
C PRO A 220 -33.21 -5.45 62.17
N GLU A 221 -32.39 -4.48 61.73
CA GLU A 221 -31.17 -4.59 60.90
C GLU A 221 -31.15 -5.45 59.62
N GLY A 222 -30.77 -4.79 58.53
CA GLY A 222 -30.19 -5.42 57.35
C GLY A 222 -28.92 -4.70 56.94
N GLN A 223 -27.76 -5.15 57.43
CA GLN A 223 -26.46 -4.89 56.81
C GLN A 223 -25.49 -6.02 57.13
N GLN A 224 -25.44 -7.01 56.24
CA GLN A 224 -24.29 -7.89 56.06
C GLN A 224 -24.27 -8.33 54.59
N ALA A 225 -23.79 -7.41 53.77
CA ALA A 225 -23.09 -7.78 52.56
C ALA A 225 -21.81 -8.54 52.93
N ALA A 226 -21.30 -9.31 51.98
CA ALA A 226 -19.87 -9.57 51.84
C ALA A 226 -19.20 -10.52 52.85
N VAL A 227 -19.92 -11.48 53.45
CA VAL A 227 -19.27 -12.60 54.17
C VAL A 227 -19.47 -13.96 53.50
N ASP A 228 -20.48 -14.12 52.64
CA ASP A 228 -20.73 -15.41 51.98
C ASP A 228 -19.96 -15.63 50.67
N GLN A 229 -19.44 -14.58 50.05
CA GLN A 229 -18.70 -14.71 48.78
C GLN A 229 -17.21 -15.03 48.96
N GLU A 230 -16.60 -14.72 50.11
CA GLU A 230 -15.19 -15.05 50.39
C GLU A 230 -14.99 -16.47 50.96
N LEU A 231 -16.02 -17.08 51.57
CA LEU A 231 -15.92 -18.43 52.14
C LEU A 231 -16.13 -19.56 51.11
N GLU A 232 -16.70 -19.27 49.94
CA GLU A 232 -16.86 -20.26 48.87
C GLU A 232 -15.61 -20.40 47.99
N GLN A 233 -14.84 -19.32 47.81
CA GLN A 233 -13.60 -19.36 47.02
C GLN A 233 -12.47 -20.12 47.74
N LEU A 234 -12.40 -20.03 49.07
CA LEU A 234 -11.40 -20.74 49.88
C LEU A 234 -11.67 -22.26 50.04
N ARG A 235 -12.86 -22.75 49.67
CA ARG A 235 -13.19 -24.19 49.71
C ARG A 235 -12.92 -24.93 48.41
N SER A 236 -12.78 -24.23 47.28
CA SER A 236 -12.48 -24.85 45.98
C SER A 236 -10.99 -25.10 45.75
N GLU A 237 -10.09 -24.39 46.44
CA GLU A 237 -8.62 -24.56 46.26
C GLU A 237 -8.02 -25.70 47.10
N LEU A 238 -8.75 -26.30 48.04
CA LEU A 238 -8.26 -27.40 48.89
C LEU A 238 -8.73 -28.81 48.46
N LYS A 239 -9.20 -28.98 47.20
CA LYS A 239 -9.70 -30.28 46.70
C LYS A 239 -9.18 -30.72 45.32
N GLN A 240 -7.99 -30.27 44.91
CA GLN A 240 -7.15 -30.94 43.90
C GLN A 240 -5.74 -31.14 44.45
#